data_AF-A0A0G0FE65-F1
#
_entry.id   AF-A0A0G0FE65-F1
#
_cell.length_a   1.000
_cell.length_b   1.000
_cell.length_c   1.000
_cell.angle_alpha   90.00
_cell.angle_beta   90.00
_cell.angle_gamma   90.00
#
_symmetry.space_group_name_H-M   'P 1'
#
loop_
_entity.id
_entity.type
_entity.pdbx_description
1 polymer ?
#
loop_
_entity_poly.entity_id
_entity_poly.type
_entity_poly.pdbx_seq_one_letter_code
_entity_poly.pdbx_strand_id
1 'polypeptide(L)'
;MIARLRPILNHEKENDIAAQSFTEERGEFNAIVTSEITEKPTYNTIEVKPATDTLIRESILKKGSQKFLVKIKKYQIPSIGEVCNIRGLFKIPENFEDFNYKDYLKNNNIYLLMEFPEMECNGERGGFHLQNILVDFKQKLNKIISVNLKEPQSSLMMGIIFGQDRLFSEKFDNNVRMAGVSHIVAASGYNITILILSGSKLLKFLPLRIRLFLLLFLIWGFCILSGLSPSIVRACIMTSIALIAMIL
;
A
#
# COMPACT_ATOMS: atom_id res chain seq x y z
N MET A 1 -10.39 15.94 26.43
CA MET A 1 -9.76 14.98 25.49
C MET A 1 -10.70 13.88 24.96
N ILE A 2 -11.99 13.86 25.32
CA ILE A 2 -12.91 12.72 25.02
C ILE A 2 -13.86 13.01 23.83
N ALA A 3 -13.95 14.25 23.36
CA ALA A 3 -14.94 14.66 22.35
C ALA A 3 -14.55 14.36 20.89
N ARG A 4 -13.26 14.12 20.57
CA ARG A 4 -12.80 13.86 19.18
C ARG A 4 -12.82 12.38 18.77
N LEU A 5 -12.96 11.45 19.72
CA LEU A 5 -13.06 10.00 19.44
C LEU A 5 -14.49 9.55 19.14
N ARG A 6 -15.50 10.34 19.54
CA ARG A 6 -16.92 10.03 19.37
C ARG A 6 -17.36 9.82 17.90
N PRO A 7 -16.89 10.60 16.90
CA PRO A 7 -17.23 10.34 15.49
C PRO A 7 -16.49 9.13 14.90
N ILE A 8 -15.26 8.84 15.34
CA ILE A 8 -14.47 7.69 14.86
C ILE A 8 -15.10 6.38 15.36
N LEU A 9 -15.47 6.33 16.65
CA LEU A 9 -16.16 5.19 17.26
C LEU A 9 -17.55 4.94 16.65
N ASN A 10 -18.24 5.98 16.19
CA ASN A 10 -19.52 5.85 15.51
C ASN A 10 -19.36 5.27 14.10
N HIS A 11 -18.37 5.74 13.33
CA HIS A 11 -18.05 5.14 12.01
C HIS A 11 -17.57 3.69 12.14
N GLU A 12 -16.79 3.38 13.16
CA GLU A 12 -16.30 2.04 13.42
C GLU A 12 -17.44 1.06 13.76
N LYS A 13 -18.41 1.48 14.59
CA LYS A 13 -19.63 0.70 14.87
C LYS A 13 -20.53 0.55 13.65
N GLU A 14 -20.71 1.61 12.86
CA GLU A 14 -21.53 1.57 11.64
C GLU A 14 -20.93 0.63 10.58
N ASN A 15 -19.60 0.61 10.48
CA ASN A 15 -18.86 -0.29 9.60
C ASN A 15 -18.87 -1.75 10.08
N ASP A 16 -18.79 -1.99 11.40
CA ASP A 16 -18.90 -3.34 11.99
C ASP A 16 -20.30 -3.94 11.78
N ILE A 17 -21.36 -3.12 11.91
CA ILE A 17 -22.75 -3.55 11.67
C ILE A 17 -22.99 -3.84 10.18
N ALA A 18 -22.46 -3.00 9.28
CA ALA A 18 -22.51 -3.25 7.85
C ALA A 18 -21.72 -4.53 7.48
N ALA A 19 -20.54 -4.75 8.06
CA ALA A 19 -19.75 -5.96 7.82
C ALA A 19 -20.49 -7.24 8.25
N GLN A 20 -21.16 -7.20 9.41
CA GLN A 20 -22.00 -8.31 9.87
C GLN A 20 -23.17 -8.60 8.92
N SER A 21 -23.78 -7.57 8.30
CA SER A 21 -24.89 -7.76 7.36
C SER A 21 -24.51 -8.43 6.03
N PHE A 22 -23.23 -8.44 5.65
CA PHE A 22 -22.76 -9.05 4.40
C PHE A 22 -22.17 -10.46 4.57
N THR A 23 -22.07 -10.97 5.80
CA THR A 23 -21.40 -12.25 6.10
C THR A 23 -22.08 -13.42 5.38
N GLU A 24 -21.31 -14.25 4.68
CA GLU A 24 -21.79 -15.40 3.88
C GLU A 24 -22.71 -15.05 2.69
N GLU A 25 -22.86 -13.77 2.36
CA GLU A 25 -23.62 -13.34 1.19
C GLU A 25 -22.74 -13.21 -0.06
N ARG A 26 -23.29 -13.65 -1.21
CA ARG A 26 -22.64 -13.50 -2.51
C ARG A 26 -22.95 -12.10 -3.05
N GLY A 27 -21.96 -11.22 -3.01
CA GLY A 27 -22.08 -9.85 -3.51
C GLY A 27 -21.35 -9.64 -4.83
N GLU A 28 -21.88 -8.72 -5.65
CA GLU A 28 -21.24 -8.21 -6.86
C GLU A 28 -21.05 -6.70 -6.68
N PHE A 29 -19.81 -6.21 -6.88
CA PHE A 29 -19.53 -4.78 -6.86
C PHE A 29 -18.33 -4.40 -7.72
N ASN A 30 -18.32 -3.16 -8.18
CA ASN A 30 -17.16 -2.58 -8.86
C ASN A 30 -16.19 -2.02 -7.82
N ALA A 31 -14.94 -2.45 -7.88
CA ALA A 31 -13.91 -2.09 -6.93
C ALA A 31 -12.68 -1.53 -7.64
N ILE A 32 -12.08 -0.49 -7.06
CA ILE A 32 -10.80 0.08 -7.48
C ILE A 32 -9.70 -0.59 -6.68
N VAL A 33 -8.72 -1.17 -7.37
CA VAL A 33 -7.53 -1.75 -6.74
C VAL A 33 -6.70 -0.61 -6.13
N THR A 34 -6.58 -0.61 -4.81
CA THR A 34 -5.96 0.50 -4.06
C THR A 34 -4.56 0.17 -3.53
N SER A 35 -4.20 -1.11 -3.50
CA SER A 35 -2.85 -1.55 -3.11
C SER A 35 -2.15 -2.30 -4.23
N GLU A 36 -0.83 -2.40 -4.09
CA GLU A 36 -0.06 -3.41 -4.80
C GLU A 36 -0.45 -4.82 -4.33
N ILE A 37 -0.21 -5.79 -5.22
CA ILE A 37 -0.38 -7.20 -4.90
C ILE A 37 0.66 -7.57 -3.86
N THR A 38 0.22 -7.99 -2.68
CA THR A 38 1.10 -8.68 -1.73
C THR A 38 1.11 -10.16 -2.11
N GLU A 39 2.23 -10.61 -2.65
CA GLU A 39 2.39 -12.01 -3.02
C GLU A 39 2.63 -12.85 -1.76
N LYS A 40 1.81 -13.88 -1.54
CA LYS A 40 2.05 -14.92 -0.53
C LYS A 40 2.34 -16.27 -1.21
N PRO A 41 2.93 -17.25 -0.50
CA PRO A 41 3.32 -18.53 -1.11
C PRO A 41 2.17 -19.24 -1.84
N THR A 42 0.95 -19.13 -1.30
CA THR A 42 -0.22 -19.89 -1.77
C THR A 42 -1.25 -19.03 -2.51
N TYR A 43 -1.33 -17.73 -2.22
CA TYR A 43 -2.32 -16.82 -2.79
C TYR A 43 -1.77 -15.40 -2.86
N ASN A 44 -2.38 -14.55 -3.66
CA ASN A 44 -2.07 -13.13 -3.71
C ASN A 44 -3.15 -12.37 -2.95
N THR A 45 -2.79 -11.29 -2.24
CA THR A 45 -3.77 -10.42 -1.60
C THR A 45 -3.74 -9.04 -2.20
N ILE A 46 -4.93 -8.50 -2.49
CA ILE A 46 -5.12 -7.12 -2.92
C ILE A 46 -6.08 -6.40 -1.97
N GLU A 47 -5.82 -5.13 -1.71
CA GLU A 47 -6.78 -4.23 -1.07
C GLU A 47 -7.57 -3.51 -2.15
N VAL A 48 -8.90 -3.59 -2.06
CA VAL A 48 -9.81 -2.93 -2.99
C VAL A 48 -10.74 -1.98 -2.24
N LYS A 49 -11.12 -0.89 -2.90
CA LYS A 49 -12.13 0.05 -2.40
C LYS A 49 -13.32 0.07 -3.35
N PRO A 50 -14.56 0.22 -2.86
CA PRO A 50 -15.71 0.32 -3.75
C PRO A 50 -15.60 1.56 -4.63
N ALA A 51 -15.72 1.36 -5.95
CA ALA A 51 -15.58 2.40 -6.99
C ALA A 51 -16.84 3.29 -7.07
N THR A 52 -17.99 2.68 -6.83
CA THR A 52 -19.34 3.25 -6.92
C THR A 52 -20.16 2.84 -5.71
N ASP A 53 -21.11 3.69 -5.33
CA ASP A 53 -22.14 3.34 -4.35
C ASP A 53 -22.90 2.14 -4.92
N THR A 54 -22.72 0.97 -4.31
CA THR A 54 -23.36 -0.25 -4.80
C THR A 54 -24.38 -0.69 -3.76
N LEU A 55 -25.64 -0.74 -4.18
CA LEU A 55 -26.71 -1.27 -3.35
C LEU A 55 -26.59 -2.80 -3.38
N ILE A 56 -26.13 -3.39 -2.29
CA ILE A 56 -26.22 -4.83 -2.11
C ILE A 56 -27.45 -5.07 -1.24
N ARG A 57 -28.54 -5.44 -1.91
CA ARG A 57 -29.86 -5.76 -1.35
C ARG A 57 -30.50 -4.60 -0.57
N GLU A 58 -30.12 -4.36 0.69
CA GLU A 58 -30.71 -3.36 1.61
C GLU A 58 -29.67 -2.41 2.25
N SER A 59 -28.38 -2.62 1.99
CA SER A 59 -27.29 -1.82 2.55
C SER A 59 -26.46 -1.19 1.43
N ILE A 60 -26.17 0.11 1.59
CA ILE A 60 -25.41 0.89 0.61
C ILE A 60 -23.93 0.73 0.95
N LEU A 61 -23.18 0.04 0.08
CA LEU A 61 -21.72 0.15 0.09
C LEU A 61 -21.34 1.53 -0.41
N LYS A 62 -21.16 2.48 0.52
CA LYS A 62 -20.73 3.83 0.20
C LYS A 62 -19.31 3.83 -0.40
N LYS A 63 -19.15 4.59 -1.48
CA LYS A 63 -17.88 4.86 -2.14
C LYS A 63 -16.86 5.37 -1.14
N GLY A 64 -15.73 4.65 -1.05
CA GLY A 64 -14.59 5.05 -0.24
C GLY A 64 -14.73 4.90 1.28
N SER A 65 -15.80 4.29 1.80
CA SER A 65 -15.98 4.16 3.27
C SER A 65 -15.13 3.06 3.90
N GLN A 66 -14.81 1.98 3.18
CA GLN A 66 -14.09 0.81 3.72
C GLN A 66 -13.17 0.16 2.67
N LYS A 67 -12.08 -0.46 3.14
CA LYS A 67 -11.21 -1.32 2.32
C LYS A 67 -11.64 -2.78 2.48
N PHE A 68 -11.55 -3.54 1.41
CA PHE A 68 -11.77 -4.98 1.38
C PHE A 68 -10.46 -5.69 1.07
N LEU A 69 -10.19 -6.80 1.78
CA LEU A 69 -9.05 -7.65 1.48
C LEU A 69 -9.51 -8.82 0.61
N VAL A 70 -9.04 -8.86 -0.63
CA VAL A 70 -9.40 -9.92 -1.57
C VAL A 70 -8.21 -10.86 -1.76
N LYS A 71 -8.41 -12.15 -1.47
CA LYS A 71 -7.45 -13.20 -1.79
C LYS A 71 -7.69 -13.67 -3.21
N ILE A 72 -6.79 -13.37 -4.14
CA ILE A 72 -6.89 -13.75 -5.55
C ILE A 72 -5.94 -14.90 -5.89
N LYS A 73 -6.25 -15.59 -7.00
CA LYS A 73 -5.37 -16.63 -7.54
C LYS A 73 -4.14 -15.98 -8.19
N LYS A 74 -2.99 -16.65 -8.17
CA LYS A 74 -1.70 -16.11 -8.63
C LYS A 74 -1.67 -15.59 -10.08
N TYR A 75 -2.55 -16.10 -10.95
CA TYR A 75 -2.60 -15.69 -12.37
C TYR A 75 -3.40 -14.41 -12.61
N GLN A 76 -4.13 -13.90 -11.62
CA GLN A 76 -4.82 -12.62 -11.70
C GLN A 76 -3.87 -11.52 -11.21
N ILE A 77 -3.41 -10.68 -12.12
CA ILE A 77 -2.45 -9.59 -11.84
C ILE A 77 -3.09 -8.25 -12.22
N PRO A 78 -4.10 -7.76 -11.48
CA PRO A 78 -4.73 -6.48 -11.77
C PRO A 78 -3.75 -5.32 -11.51
N SER A 79 -3.88 -4.24 -12.28
CA SER A 79 -3.05 -3.04 -12.09
C SER A 79 -3.62 -2.14 -10.98
N ILE A 80 -2.74 -1.42 -10.29
CA ILE A 80 -3.16 -0.41 -9.30
C ILE A 80 -4.01 0.65 -10.03
N GLY A 81 -5.14 1.02 -9.43
CA GLY A 81 -6.09 1.99 -9.99
C GLY A 81 -7.06 1.39 -11.02
N GLU A 82 -6.94 0.12 -11.37
CA GLU A 82 -7.88 -0.55 -12.26
C GLU A 82 -9.23 -0.79 -11.55
N VAL A 83 -10.32 -0.58 -12.29
CA VAL A 83 -11.68 -0.92 -11.87
C VAL A 83 -11.97 -2.36 -12.28
N CYS A 84 -12.19 -3.21 -11.29
CA CYS A 84 -12.57 -4.59 -11.48
C CYS A 84 -13.96 -4.86 -10.91
N ASN A 85 -14.79 -5.58 -11.66
CA ASN A 85 -16.00 -6.19 -11.15
C ASN A 85 -15.61 -7.44 -10.35
N ILE A 86 -15.97 -7.48 -9.07
CA ILE A 86 -15.63 -8.57 -8.16
C ILE A 86 -16.92 -9.23 -7.68
N ARG A 87 -16.98 -10.56 -7.82
CA ARG A 87 -18.10 -11.41 -7.41
C ARG A 87 -17.61 -12.51 -6.49
N GLY A 88 -18.13 -12.56 -5.27
CA GLY A 88 -17.74 -13.59 -4.33
C GLY A 88 -18.45 -13.50 -2.99
N LEU A 89 -18.08 -14.42 -2.09
CA LEU A 89 -18.64 -14.51 -0.75
C LEU A 89 -17.85 -13.63 0.21
N PHE A 90 -18.53 -12.70 0.86
CA PHE A 90 -17.90 -11.94 1.94
C PHE A 90 -17.75 -12.81 3.18
N LYS A 91 -16.55 -12.79 3.74
CA LYS A 91 -16.19 -13.47 4.97
C LYS A 91 -15.66 -12.46 5.98
N ILE A 92 -15.94 -12.68 7.26
CA ILE A 92 -15.35 -11.90 8.36
C ILE A 92 -13.98 -12.52 8.70
N PRO A 93 -12.94 -11.72 8.95
CA PRO A 93 -11.67 -12.24 9.45
C PRO A 93 -11.82 -12.91 10.80
N GLU A 94 -11.41 -14.17 10.85
CA GLU A 94 -11.29 -14.96 12.08
C GLU A 94 -9.95 -14.65 12.76
N ASN A 95 -9.93 -14.76 14.09
CA ASN A 95 -8.71 -14.62 14.87
C ASN A 95 -7.87 -15.90 14.83
N PHE A 96 -6.56 -15.76 14.86
CA PHE A 96 -5.65 -16.89 15.06
C PHE A 96 -5.41 -17.09 16.56
N GLU A 97 -5.00 -18.30 16.96
CA GLU A 97 -4.78 -18.66 18.38
C GLU A 97 -3.87 -17.66 19.11
N ASP A 98 -2.77 -17.25 18.48
CA ASP A 98 -1.78 -16.33 19.06
C ASP A 98 -1.88 -14.88 18.55
N PHE A 99 -2.81 -14.58 17.64
CA PHE A 99 -2.90 -13.26 17.01
C PHE A 99 -4.33 -12.83 16.70
N ASN A 100 -4.71 -11.68 17.24
CA ASN A 100 -6.00 -11.05 16.97
C ASN A 100 -6.00 -10.38 15.59
N TYR A 101 -6.21 -11.21 14.56
CA TYR A 101 -6.17 -10.81 13.16
C TYR A 101 -7.32 -9.86 12.79
N LYS A 102 -8.47 -10.02 13.42
CA LYS A 102 -9.64 -9.16 13.23
C LYS A 102 -9.33 -7.72 13.62
N ASP A 103 -8.78 -7.50 14.81
CA ASP A 103 -8.46 -6.14 15.29
C ASP A 103 -7.29 -5.51 14.51
N TYR A 104 -6.33 -6.33 14.05
CA TYR A 104 -5.27 -5.86 13.17
C TYR A 104 -5.80 -5.31 11.84
N LEU A 105 -6.72 -6.05 11.19
CA LEU A 105 -7.34 -5.61 9.94
C LEU A 105 -8.25 -4.40 10.15
N LYS A 106 -8.96 -4.36 11.27
CA LYS A 106 -9.81 -3.23 11.67
C LYS A 106 -9.04 -1.92 11.76
N ASN A 107 -7.86 -1.95 12.39
CA ASN A 107 -6.96 -0.79 12.45
C ASN A 107 -6.49 -0.29 11.06
N ASN A 108 -6.50 -1.17 10.06
CA ASN A 108 -6.19 -0.84 8.66
C ASN A 108 -7.44 -0.44 7.84
N ASN A 109 -8.60 -0.25 8.49
CA ASN A 109 -9.92 -0.01 7.87
C ASN A 109 -10.38 -1.15 6.95
N ILE A 110 -9.97 -2.38 7.26
CA ILE A 110 -10.37 -3.61 6.56
C ILE A 110 -11.30 -4.40 7.47
N TYR A 111 -12.56 -4.56 7.05
CA TYR A 111 -13.60 -5.20 7.87
C TYR A 111 -14.08 -6.54 7.29
N LEU A 112 -13.89 -6.75 5.98
CA LEU A 112 -14.36 -7.92 5.26
C LEU A 112 -13.27 -8.43 4.33
N LEU A 113 -13.25 -9.76 4.17
CA LEU A 113 -12.38 -10.46 3.24
C LEU A 113 -13.18 -11.28 2.25
N MET A 114 -12.62 -11.49 1.07
CA MET A 114 -13.22 -12.33 0.04
C MET A 114 -12.17 -13.33 -0.44
N GLU A 115 -12.50 -14.62 -0.37
CA GLU A 115 -11.57 -15.70 -0.73
C GLU A 115 -11.88 -16.19 -2.15
N PHE A 116 -10.91 -16.00 -3.05
CA PHE A 116 -10.95 -16.46 -4.44
C PHE A 116 -12.21 -16.05 -5.24
N PRO A 117 -12.57 -14.76 -5.31
CA PRO A 117 -13.72 -14.34 -6.09
C PRO A 117 -13.50 -14.48 -7.59
N GLU A 118 -14.61 -14.52 -8.32
CA GLU A 118 -14.64 -14.25 -9.74
C GLU A 118 -14.38 -12.74 -9.96
N MET A 119 -13.45 -12.42 -10.86
CA MET A 119 -13.00 -11.05 -11.08
C MET A 119 -12.86 -10.80 -12.58
N GLU A 120 -13.52 -9.75 -13.05
CA GLU A 120 -13.42 -9.24 -14.42
C GLU A 120 -12.94 -7.79 -14.36
N CYS A 121 -11.74 -7.52 -14.88
CA CYS A 121 -11.19 -6.17 -14.92
C CYS A 121 -11.33 -5.61 -16.33
N ASN A 122 -11.95 -4.43 -16.44
CA ASN A 122 -12.28 -3.83 -17.74
C ASN A 122 -11.16 -2.90 -18.25
N GLY A 123 -10.01 -2.82 -17.57
CA GLY A 123 -8.91 -1.91 -17.91
C GLY A 123 -9.21 -0.42 -17.66
N GLU A 124 -10.42 -0.08 -17.21
CA GLU A 124 -10.78 1.28 -16.82
C GLU A 124 -9.97 1.71 -15.59
N ARG A 125 -9.35 2.89 -15.64
CA ARG A 125 -8.54 3.42 -14.52
C ARG A 125 -9.33 4.44 -13.72
N GLY A 126 -9.66 4.09 -12.48
CA GLY A 126 -10.21 5.01 -11.49
C GLY A 126 -9.12 5.70 -10.65
N GLY A 127 -9.46 6.82 -10.00
CA GLY A 127 -8.55 7.52 -9.09
C GLY A 127 -8.01 8.86 -9.61
N PHE A 128 -7.08 9.46 -8.87
CA PHE A 128 -6.50 10.77 -9.25
C PHE A 128 -5.46 10.62 -10.36
N HIS A 129 -5.47 11.55 -11.32
CA HIS A 129 -4.56 11.52 -12.48
C HIS A 129 -3.08 11.47 -12.07
N LEU A 130 -2.70 12.17 -10.99
CA LEU A 130 -1.34 12.17 -10.47
C LEU A 130 -0.90 10.81 -9.90
N GLN A 131 -1.81 10.06 -9.28
CA GLN A 131 -1.51 8.71 -8.77
C GLN A 131 -1.26 7.74 -9.92
N ASN A 132 -2.07 7.82 -10.99
CA ASN A 132 -1.90 6.98 -12.16
C ASN A 132 -0.55 7.20 -12.85
N ILE A 133 -0.10 8.45 -12.96
CA ILE A 133 1.24 8.78 -13.49
C ILE A 133 2.36 8.15 -12.65
N LEU A 134 2.24 8.20 -11.31
CA LEU A 134 3.23 7.61 -10.41
C LEU A 134 3.27 6.09 -10.52
N VAL A 135 2.10 5.45 -10.65
CA VAL A 135 1.98 4.00 -10.89
C VAL A 135 2.64 3.63 -12.22
N ASP A 136 2.35 4.36 -13.30
CA ASP A 136 2.93 4.09 -14.62
C ASP A 136 4.46 4.25 -14.61
N PHE A 137 4.96 5.30 -13.94
CA PHE A 137 6.40 5.49 -13.78
C PHE A 137 7.05 4.33 -13.03
N LYS A 138 6.43 3.89 -11.93
CA LYS A 138 6.89 2.74 -11.14
C LYS A 138 6.87 1.44 -11.96
N GLN A 139 5.80 1.18 -12.72
CA GLN A 139 5.70 0.02 -13.60
C GLN A 139 6.77 0.04 -14.70
N LYS A 140 7.07 1.21 -15.27
CA LYS A 140 8.13 1.37 -16.27
C LYS A 140 9.50 1.07 -15.68
N LEU A 141 9.80 1.59 -14.49
CA LEU A 141 11.05 1.29 -13.79
C LEU A 141 11.18 -0.19 -13.44
N ASN A 142 10.09 -0.81 -12.96
CA ASN A 142 10.05 -2.25 -12.70
C ASN A 142 10.38 -3.06 -13.95
N LYS A 143 9.78 -2.73 -15.10
CA LYS A 143 10.04 -3.42 -16.37
C LYS A 143 11.48 -3.27 -16.84
N ILE A 144 12.08 -2.09 -16.64
CA ILE A 144 13.50 -1.86 -16.97
C ILE A 144 14.39 -2.70 -16.05
N ILE A 145 14.11 -2.73 -14.75
CA ILE A 145 14.90 -3.46 -13.76
C ILE A 145 14.82 -4.97 -14.01
N SER A 146 13.62 -5.52 -14.23
CA SER A 146 13.42 -6.97 -14.43
C SER A 146 14.04 -7.51 -15.73
N VAL A 147 14.18 -6.67 -16.75
CA VAL A 147 14.84 -7.05 -18.01
C VAL A 147 16.37 -7.02 -17.87
N ASN A 148 16.91 -6.11 -17.06
CA ASN A 148 18.35 -5.92 -16.94
C ASN A 148 18.99 -6.68 -15.77
N LEU A 149 18.21 -7.11 -14.77
CA LEU A 149 18.70 -7.82 -13.58
C LEU A 149 18.01 -9.18 -13.44
N LYS A 150 18.79 -10.23 -13.17
CA LYS A 150 18.27 -11.54 -12.81
C LYS A 150 17.69 -11.52 -11.39
N GLU A 151 16.83 -12.49 -11.08
CA GLU A 151 16.44 -12.75 -9.69
C GLU A 151 17.63 -13.38 -8.92
N PRO A 152 17.88 -13.01 -7.64
CA PRO A 152 17.07 -12.16 -6.76
C PRO A 152 17.44 -10.66 -6.77
N GLN A 153 18.42 -10.23 -7.59
CA GLN A 153 18.93 -8.85 -7.59
C GLN A 153 17.87 -7.84 -8.03
N SER A 154 17.03 -8.23 -9.00
CA SER A 154 15.86 -7.47 -9.45
C SER A 154 14.91 -7.16 -8.28
N SER A 155 14.48 -8.19 -7.54
CA SER A 155 13.60 -8.05 -6.39
C SER A 155 14.24 -7.26 -5.24
N LEU A 156 15.55 -7.44 -5.01
CA LEU A 156 16.27 -6.70 -3.98
C LEU A 156 16.30 -5.19 -4.30
N MET A 157 16.61 -4.83 -5.55
CA MET A 157 16.63 -3.44 -5.99
C MET A 157 15.25 -2.79 -5.91
N MET A 158 14.20 -3.53 -6.27
CA MET A 158 12.81 -3.07 -6.12
C MET A 158 12.41 -2.88 -4.65
N GLY A 159 12.80 -3.80 -3.76
CA GLY A 159 12.57 -3.69 -2.31
C GLY A 159 13.29 -2.48 -1.70
N ILE A 160 14.55 -2.25 -2.08
CA ILE A 160 15.34 -1.10 -1.59
C ILE A 160 14.76 0.22 -2.11
N ILE A 161 14.44 0.32 -3.40
CA ILE A 161 14.01 1.60 -4.01
C ILE A 161 12.56 1.94 -3.64
N PHE A 162 11.67 0.96 -3.70
CA PHE A 162 10.23 1.19 -3.59
C PHE A 162 9.61 0.66 -2.31
N GLY A 163 10.37 -0.04 -1.45
CA GLY A 163 9.83 -0.70 -0.27
C GLY A 163 8.88 -1.84 -0.59
N GLN A 164 8.99 -2.44 -1.78
CA GLN A 164 8.14 -3.57 -2.16
C GLN A 164 8.59 -4.84 -1.43
N ASP A 165 7.68 -5.39 -0.64
CA ASP A 165 7.78 -6.75 -0.12
C ASP A 165 7.43 -7.74 -1.24
N ARG A 166 8.38 -7.96 -2.16
CA ARG A 166 8.30 -9.11 -3.07
C ARG A 166 8.79 -10.36 -2.34
N LEU A 167 8.19 -11.50 -2.68
CA LEU A 167 8.66 -12.80 -2.23
C LEU A 167 10.07 -13.04 -2.78
N PHE A 168 11.06 -12.80 -1.94
CA PHE A 168 12.38 -13.38 -2.16
C PHE A 168 12.27 -14.91 -2.13
N SER A 169 13.14 -15.60 -2.87
CA SER A 169 13.31 -17.04 -2.68
C SER A 169 13.54 -17.31 -1.19
N GLU A 170 12.89 -18.34 -0.62
CA GLU A 170 12.97 -18.69 0.81
C GLU A 170 14.43 -18.81 1.30
N LYS A 171 15.31 -19.32 0.43
CA LYS A 171 16.78 -19.35 0.67
C LYS A 171 17.40 -17.95 0.85
N PHE A 172 16.98 -16.97 0.05
CA PHE A 172 17.49 -15.60 0.13
C PHE A 172 16.94 -14.89 1.38
N ASP A 173 15.65 -15.04 1.68
CA ASP A 173 15.07 -14.45 2.89
C ASP A 173 15.73 -15.03 4.16
N ASN A 174 15.94 -16.35 4.21
CA ASN A 174 16.68 -16.99 5.28
C ASN A 174 18.12 -16.47 5.38
N ASN A 175 18.83 -16.29 4.26
CA ASN A 175 20.19 -15.75 4.28
C ASN A 175 20.22 -14.29 4.75
N VAL A 176 19.26 -13.45 4.35
CA VAL A 176 19.14 -12.05 4.78
C VAL A 176 18.80 -11.96 6.27
N ARG A 177 17.92 -12.83 6.76
CA ARG A 177 17.58 -12.98 8.18
C ARG A 177 18.76 -13.45 9.00
N MET A 178 19.46 -14.50 8.55
CA MET A 178 20.67 -15.02 9.22
C MET A 178 21.79 -13.99 9.26
N ALA A 179 21.94 -13.17 8.21
CA ALA A 179 22.91 -12.09 8.16
C ALA A 179 22.48 -10.84 8.96
N GLY A 180 21.27 -10.81 9.54
CA GLY A 180 20.77 -9.69 10.35
C GLY A 180 20.48 -8.41 9.56
N VAL A 181 20.41 -8.48 8.23
CA VAL A 181 20.28 -7.31 7.33
C VAL A 181 18.86 -7.12 6.79
N SER A 182 17.87 -7.85 7.31
CA SER A 182 16.45 -7.70 6.93
C SER A 182 15.94 -6.25 7.06
N HIS A 183 16.42 -5.50 8.06
CA HIS A 183 16.05 -4.10 8.27
C HIS A 183 16.60 -3.12 7.22
N ILE A 184 17.61 -3.53 6.43
CA ILE A 184 18.17 -2.74 5.33
C ILE A 184 17.40 -3.01 4.03
N VAL A 185 16.96 -4.26 3.84
CA VAL A 185 16.21 -4.72 2.66
C VAL A 185 14.77 -4.19 2.66
N ALA A 186 14.14 -4.13 3.83
CA ALA A 186 12.88 -3.42 4.00
C ALA A 186 13.16 -1.90 3.95
N ALA A 187 12.45 -1.15 3.11
CA ALA A 187 12.69 0.28 2.94
C ALA A 187 12.77 1.02 4.28
N SER A 188 13.95 1.55 4.58
CA SER A 188 14.31 2.11 5.88
C SER A 188 14.58 3.61 5.76
N GLY A 189 14.67 4.30 6.92
CA GLY A 189 15.03 5.72 6.96
C GLY A 189 16.39 6.03 6.31
N TYR A 190 17.25 5.03 6.11
CA TYR A 190 18.52 5.16 5.40
C TYR A 190 18.32 5.58 3.93
N ASN A 191 17.25 5.10 3.27
CA ASN A 191 16.93 5.49 1.90
C ASN A 191 16.69 7.00 1.77
N ILE A 192 16.01 7.58 2.77
CA ILE A 192 15.77 9.04 2.84
C ILE A 192 17.09 9.78 3.05
N THR A 193 17.98 9.28 3.91
CA THR A 193 19.30 9.87 4.11
C THR A 193 20.14 9.87 2.82
N ILE A 194 20.19 8.74 2.10
CA ILE A 194 20.92 8.67 0.81
C ILE A 194 20.31 9.66 -0.19
N LEU A 195 18.98 9.71 -0.28
CA LEU A 195 18.26 10.59 -1.20
C LEU A 195 18.64 12.06 -0.97
N ILE A 196 18.75 12.47 0.30
CA ILE A 196 19.08 13.85 0.66
C ILE A 196 20.55 14.15 0.49
N LEU A 197 21.45 13.22 0.85
CA LEU A 197 22.88 13.40 0.62
C LEU A 197 23.19 13.51 -0.87
N SER A 198 22.56 12.66 -1.69
CA SER A 198 22.71 12.68 -3.14
C SER A 198 22.08 13.93 -3.74
N GLY A 199 20.85 14.26 -3.33
CA GLY A 199 20.15 15.46 -3.77
C GLY A 199 20.89 16.75 -3.40
N SER A 200 21.38 16.86 -2.16
CA SER A 200 22.10 18.06 -1.69
C SER A 200 23.43 18.29 -2.41
N LYS A 201 24.12 17.20 -2.79
CA LYS A 201 25.31 17.26 -3.66
C LYS A 201 24.96 17.69 -5.08
N LEU A 202 23.91 17.11 -5.66
CA LEU A 202 23.48 17.44 -7.02
C LEU A 202 23.01 18.90 -7.12
N LEU A 203 22.24 19.37 -6.13
CA LEU A 203 21.67 20.71 -6.05
C LEU A 203 22.65 21.74 -5.43
N LYS A 204 23.94 21.42 -5.30
CA LYS A 204 24.93 22.30 -4.64
C LYS A 204 25.10 23.65 -5.35
N PHE A 205 24.77 23.72 -6.64
CA PHE A 205 24.84 24.94 -7.45
C PHE A 205 23.68 25.92 -7.20
N LEU A 206 22.63 25.51 -6.47
CA LEU A 206 21.50 26.38 -6.13
C LEU A 206 21.72 27.12 -4.79
N PRO A 207 21.06 28.27 -4.59
CA PRO A 207 21.06 28.94 -3.30
C PRO A 207 20.39 28.07 -2.23
N LEU A 208 20.89 28.19 -0.99
CA LEU A 208 20.53 27.31 0.13
C LEU A 208 19.02 27.16 0.33
N ARG A 209 18.26 28.27 0.27
CA ARG A 209 16.80 28.26 0.46
C ARG A 209 16.08 27.44 -0.62
N ILE A 210 16.41 27.65 -1.90
CA ILE A 210 15.78 26.91 -3.01
C ILE A 210 16.15 25.43 -2.94
N ARG A 211 17.42 25.12 -2.62
CA ARG A 211 17.88 23.75 -2.43
C ARG A 211 17.08 23.03 -1.34
N LEU A 212 16.87 23.67 -0.19
CA LEU A 212 16.13 23.07 0.93
C LEU A 212 14.64 22.84 0.58
N PHE A 213 14.01 23.78 -0.13
CA PHE A 213 12.65 23.60 -0.65
C PHE A 213 12.55 22.41 -1.63
N LEU A 214 13.49 22.28 -2.56
CA LEU A 214 13.51 21.17 -3.51
C LEU A 214 13.76 19.82 -2.81
N LEU A 215 14.62 19.78 -1.81
CA LEU A 215 14.86 18.58 -1.01
C LEU A 215 13.62 18.18 -0.21
N LEU A 216 12.90 19.14 0.38
CA LEU A 216 11.63 18.89 1.07
C LEU A 216 10.61 18.25 0.12
N PHE A 217 10.45 18.83 -1.07
CA PHE A 217 9.55 18.28 -2.10
C PHE A 217 9.97 16.87 -2.54
N LEU A 218 11.28 16.64 -2.72
CA LEU A 218 11.82 15.34 -3.12
C LEU A 218 11.52 14.25 -2.08
N ILE A 219 11.70 14.54 -0.78
CA ILE A 219 11.43 13.58 0.29
C ILE A 219 9.94 13.23 0.36
N TRP A 220 9.05 14.22 0.27
CA TRP A 220 7.60 13.97 0.30
C TRP A 220 7.12 13.26 -0.96
N GLY A 221 7.69 13.58 -2.13
CA GLY A 221 7.46 12.82 -3.36
C GLY A 221 7.87 11.35 -3.21
N PHE A 222 9.03 11.09 -2.61
CA PHE A 222 9.48 9.73 -2.30
C PHE A 222 8.57 9.02 -1.27
N CYS A 223 8.11 9.74 -0.24
CA CYS A 223 7.17 9.22 0.77
C CYS A 223 5.85 8.73 0.14
N ILE A 224 5.32 9.49 -0.82
CA ILE A 224 4.11 9.13 -1.56
C ILE A 224 4.38 7.93 -2.48
N LEU A 225 5.50 7.94 -3.19
CA LEU A 225 5.87 6.87 -4.13
C LEU A 225 6.11 5.51 -3.45
N SER A 226 6.60 5.54 -2.22
CA SER A 226 6.86 4.36 -1.39
C SER A 226 5.62 3.87 -0.62
N GLY A 227 4.44 4.46 -0.84
CA GLY A 227 3.18 3.99 -0.25
C GLY A 227 2.95 4.40 1.20
N LEU A 228 3.62 5.45 1.69
CA LEU A 228 3.47 5.99 3.05
C LEU A 228 3.67 4.95 4.16
N SER A 229 4.67 4.07 4.03
CA SER A 229 4.95 3.11 5.09
C SER A 229 5.30 3.84 6.41
N PRO A 230 4.84 3.35 7.59
CA PRO A 230 5.01 4.06 8.86
C PRO A 230 6.47 4.41 9.19
N SER A 231 7.42 3.55 8.81
CA SER A 231 8.85 3.79 8.98
C SER A 231 9.38 4.93 8.11
N ILE A 232 8.94 5.00 6.85
CA ILE A 232 9.33 6.08 5.92
C ILE A 232 8.72 7.40 6.36
N VAL A 233 7.44 7.41 6.76
CA VAL A 233 6.75 8.62 7.24
C VAL A 233 7.49 9.24 8.43
N ARG A 234 7.90 8.43 9.42
CA ARG A 234 8.69 8.93 10.56
C ARG A 234 10.01 9.55 10.13
N ALA A 235 10.73 8.89 9.23
CA ALA A 235 11.99 9.41 8.72
C ALA A 235 11.79 10.70 7.89
N CYS A 236 10.71 10.81 7.11
CA CYS A 236 10.34 12.03 6.38
C CYS A 236 10.03 13.18 7.34
N ILE A 237 9.31 12.94 8.43
CA ILE A 237 9.00 13.94 9.46
C ILE A 237 10.29 14.40 10.14
N MET A 238 11.09 13.47 10.65
CA MET A 238 12.36 13.80 11.31
C MET A 238 13.28 14.62 10.40
N THR A 239 13.33 14.25 9.12
CA THR A 239 14.18 14.97 8.18
C THR A 239 13.61 16.33 7.77
N SER A 240 12.29 16.44 7.63
CA SER A 240 11.64 17.74 7.39
C SER A 240 11.94 18.72 8.51
N ILE A 241 11.89 18.26 9.76
CA ILE A 241 12.27 19.06 10.94
C ILE A 241 13.73 19.50 10.85
N ALA A 242 14.65 18.58 10.53
CA ALA A 242 16.07 18.91 10.37
C ALA A 242 16.34 19.93 9.24
N LEU A 243 15.65 19.81 8.11
CA LEU A 243 15.77 20.76 7.00
C LEU A 243 15.22 22.14 7.37
N ILE A 244 14.07 22.20 8.04
CA ILE A 244 13.48 23.47 8.50
C ILE A 244 14.40 24.14 9.53
N ALA A 245 15.01 23.37 10.43
CA ALA A 245 15.98 23.88 11.39
C ALA A 245 17.25 24.46 10.73
N MET A 246 17.61 24.02 9.52
CA MET A 246 18.68 24.65 8.73
C MET A 246 18.25 25.91 7.97
N ILE A 247 16.94 26.13 7.79
CA ILE A 247 16.39 27.33 7.14
C ILE A 247 16.29 28.48 8.14
N LEU A 248 15.90 28.18 9.38
CA LEU A 248 15.75 29.12 10.49
C LEU A 248 17.14 29.59 10.98
#